data_AF-A0A072NDE2-F1
#
_entry.id   AF-A0A072NDE2-F1
#
_cell.length_a   1.000
_cell.length_b   1.000
_cell.length_c   1.000
_cell.angle_alpha   90.00
_cell.angle_beta   90.00
_cell.angle_gamma   90.00
#
_symmetry.space_group_name_H-M   'P 1'
#
loop_
_entity.id
_entity.type
_entity.pdbx_description
1 polymer ?
#
loop_
_entity_poly.entity_id
_entity_poly.type
_entity_poly.pdbx_seq_one_letter_code
_entity_poly.pdbx_strand_id
1 'polypeptide(L)'
;MSTPVPLAPAEAPLLSRLVAAGVPLLLALVAFLPDPDDPPPHPPLLALAVLLGLGFWLAPRRLRYELTGDGLVVRTLLSRTVLPYAGLRARRSAGRLGLRTFGTGLPGYLTGHFTFGPDPAVRNVRAAATRAGGGVLLESGGRVYFLTPAHPQDFLTALARRGARVEE
;
A
#
# COMPACT_ATOMS: atom_id res chain seq x y z
N MET A 1 -22.72 -3.76 -10.16
CA MET A 1 -21.86 -2.70 -10.76
C MET A 1 -20.71 -2.42 -9.82
N SER A 2 -19.47 -2.30 -10.31
CA SER A 2 -18.30 -1.96 -9.50
C SER A 2 -18.08 -0.44 -9.49
N THR A 3 -17.90 0.16 -8.31
CA THR A 3 -17.59 1.58 -8.17
C THR A 3 -16.15 1.75 -7.71
N PRO A 4 -15.25 2.36 -8.50
CA PRO A 4 -13.88 2.62 -8.08
C PRO A 4 -13.86 3.64 -6.94
N VAL A 5 -12.96 3.43 -5.98
CA VAL A 5 -12.75 4.35 -4.86
C VAL A 5 -11.45 5.12 -5.10
N PRO A 6 -11.48 6.45 -5.14
CA PRO A 6 -10.27 7.24 -5.30
C PRO A 6 -9.34 7.06 -4.10
N LEU A 7 -8.03 6.97 -4.37
CA LEU A 7 -6.99 6.83 -3.34
C LEU A 7 -6.53 8.20 -2.86
N ALA A 8 -6.16 8.29 -1.58
CA ALA A 8 -5.51 9.49 -1.06
C ALA A 8 -4.20 9.74 -1.80
N PRO A 9 -3.84 11.01 -2.07
CA PRO A 9 -2.56 11.34 -2.69
C PRO A 9 -1.41 10.85 -1.81
N ALA A 10 -0.34 10.40 -2.45
CA ALA A 10 0.86 9.96 -1.76
C ALA A 10 1.57 11.15 -1.09
N GLU A 11 1.59 11.20 0.24
CA GLU A 11 2.27 12.23 1.04
C GLU A 11 3.79 12.03 1.16
N ALA A 12 4.37 11.17 0.33
CA ALA A 12 5.77 10.82 0.47
C ALA A 12 6.69 12.02 0.11
N PRO A 13 7.59 12.46 1.02
CA PRO A 13 8.49 13.57 0.79
C PRO A 13 9.41 13.29 -0.39
N LEU A 14 9.81 14.34 -1.10
CA LEU A 14 10.63 14.23 -2.33
C LEU A 14 11.91 13.42 -2.09
N LEU A 15 12.55 13.59 -0.93
CA LEU A 15 13.73 12.81 -0.53
C LEU A 15 13.46 11.30 -0.53
N SER A 16 12.31 10.84 -0.02
CA SER A 16 11.97 9.41 0.00
C SER A 16 11.80 8.83 -1.41
N ARG A 17 11.27 9.63 -2.34
CA ARG A 17 11.15 9.25 -3.76
C ARG A 17 12.52 9.18 -4.42
N LEU A 18 13.41 10.12 -4.11
CA LEU A 18 14.79 10.11 -4.60
C LEU A 18 15.56 8.91 -4.05
N VAL A 19 15.42 8.57 -2.77
CA VAL A 19 16.06 7.38 -2.18
C VAL A 19 15.53 6.10 -2.84
N ALA A 20 14.20 6.00 -3.02
CA ALA A 20 13.62 4.85 -3.71
C ALA A 20 14.12 4.73 -5.16
N ALA A 21 14.23 5.84 -5.90
CA ALA A 21 14.78 5.84 -7.26
C ALA A 21 16.32 5.65 -7.29
N GLY A 22 17.02 6.01 -6.21
CA GLY A 22 18.48 5.96 -6.12
C GLY A 22 19.03 4.54 -6.10
N VAL A 23 18.31 3.57 -5.51
CA VAL A 23 18.73 2.16 -5.46
C VAL A 23 18.88 1.53 -6.85
N PRO A 24 17.86 1.53 -7.73
CA PRO A 24 18.02 0.98 -9.07
C PRO A 24 19.02 1.79 -9.90
N LEU A 25 19.11 3.10 -9.72
CA LEU A 25 20.11 3.92 -10.40
C LEU A 25 21.54 3.55 -10.00
N LEU A 26 21.79 3.36 -8.70
CA LEU A 26 23.08 2.94 -8.18
C LEU A 26 23.47 1.56 -8.70
N LEU A 27 22.54 0.60 -8.70
CA LEU A 27 22.80 -0.73 -9.28
C LEU A 27 23.11 -0.66 -10.77
N ALA A 28 22.41 0.19 -11.52
CA ALA A 28 22.70 0.43 -12.92
C ALA A 28 24.10 1.03 -13.11
N LEU A 29 24.51 1.99 -12.28
CA LEU A 29 25.86 2.57 -12.33
C LEU A 29 26.93 1.53 -11.98
N VAL A 30 26.72 0.72 -10.94
CA VAL A 30 27.64 -0.35 -10.53
C VAL A 30 27.79 -1.40 -11.63
N ALA A 31 26.75 -1.65 -12.43
CA ALA A 31 26.84 -2.54 -13.56
C ALA A 31 27.84 -2.09 -14.64
N PHE A 32 28.27 -0.83 -14.65
CA PHE A 32 29.28 -0.30 -15.57
C PHE A 32 30.65 -0.06 -14.92
N LEU A 33 30.84 -0.41 -13.64
CA LEU A 33 32.16 -0.33 -13.03
C LEU A 33 33.07 -1.38 -13.66
N PRO A 34 34.33 -1.04 -13.98
CA PRO A 34 35.28 -2.02 -14.47
C PRO A 34 35.63 -3.03 -13.37
N ASP A 35 35.44 -4.32 -13.65
CA ASP A 35 35.98 -5.43 -12.87
C ASP A 35 37.21 -5.98 -13.62
N PRO A 36 38.35 -6.23 -12.94
CA PRO A 36 39.52 -6.85 -13.57
C PRO A 36 39.22 -8.19 -14.26
N ASP A 37 38.21 -8.94 -13.79
CA ASP A 37 37.90 -10.28 -14.30
C ASP A 37 36.67 -10.31 -15.24
N ASP A 38 35.87 -9.25 -15.29
CA ASP A 38 34.62 -9.19 -16.09
C ASP A 38 34.40 -7.79 -16.69
N PRO A 39 34.50 -7.61 -18.03
CA PRO A 39 34.31 -6.30 -18.63
C PRO A 39 32.84 -5.85 -18.53
N PRO A 40 32.58 -4.58 -18.20
CA PRO A 40 31.22 -4.06 -18.14
C PRO A 40 30.53 -4.06 -19.52
N PRO A 41 29.19 -4.16 -19.55
CA PRO A 41 28.32 -4.11 -18.39
C PRO A 41 28.02 -5.49 -17.77
N HIS A 42 27.92 -5.55 -16.45
CA HIS A 42 27.49 -6.76 -15.71
C HIS A 42 25.98 -7.00 -15.88
N PRO A 43 25.56 -7.98 -16.72
CA PRO A 43 24.16 -8.20 -17.02
C PRO A 43 23.25 -8.50 -15.82
N PRO A 44 23.67 -9.25 -14.78
CA PRO A 44 22.77 -9.55 -13.66
C PRO A 44 22.44 -8.30 -12.82
N LEU A 45 23.39 -7.37 -12.67
CA LEU A 45 23.16 -6.11 -11.96
C LEU A 45 22.23 -5.18 -12.74
N LEU A 46 22.41 -5.10 -14.07
CA LEU A 46 21.48 -4.37 -14.95
C LEU A 46 20.07 -4.97 -14.90
N ALA A 47 19.95 -6.28 -15.00
CA ALA A 47 18.66 -6.97 -14.93
C ALA A 47 17.96 -6.70 -13.59
N LEU A 48 18.71 -6.76 -12.48
CA LEU A 48 18.18 -6.44 -11.14
C LEU A 48 17.77 -4.97 -11.02
N ALA A 49 18.58 -4.03 -11.54
CA ALA A 49 18.26 -2.61 -11.56
C ALA A 49 16.96 -2.31 -12.31
N VAL A 50 16.80 -2.90 -13.50
CA VAL A 50 15.58 -2.78 -14.31
C VAL A 50 14.38 -3.38 -13.58
N LEU A 51 14.52 -4.57 -12.99
CA LEU A 51 13.44 -5.24 -12.28
C LEU A 51 12.98 -4.45 -11.05
N LEU A 52 13.91 -3.88 -10.27
CA LEU A 52 13.59 -3.03 -9.12
C LEU A 52 12.95 -1.70 -9.55
N GLY A 53 13.51 -1.04 -10.57
CA GLY A 53 12.95 0.19 -11.13
C GLY A 53 11.51 0.00 -11.64
N LEU A 54 11.28 -1.09 -12.37
CA LEU A 54 9.96 -1.46 -12.86
C LEU A 54 8.99 -1.75 -11.69
N GLY A 55 9.45 -2.49 -10.67
CA GLY A 55 8.68 -2.75 -9.46
C GLY A 55 8.25 -1.47 -8.74
N PHE A 56 9.18 -0.52 -8.56
CA PHE A 56 8.91 0.75 -7.87
C PHE A 56 7.95 1.66 -8.66
N TRP A 57 8.00 1.60 -9.99
CA TRP A 57 7.09 2.37 -10.83
C TRP A 57 5.68 1.74 -10.93
N LEU A 58 5.59 0.41 -11.02
CA LEU A 58 4.30 -0.29 -11.16
C LEU A 58 3.54 -0.41 -9.84
N ALA A 59 4.23 -0.65 -8.73
CA ALA A 59 3.60 -0.91 -7.43
C ALA A 59 2.53 0.14 -7.06
N PRO A 60 2.81 1.45 -7.01
CA PRO A 60 1.83 2.46 -6.64
C PRO A 60 0.63 2.52 -7.59
N ARG A 61 0.80 2.17 -8.87
CA ARG A 61 -0.28 2.17 -9.88
C ARG A 61 -1.24 0.99 -9.76
N ARG A 62 -0.83 -0.07 -9.05
CA ARG A 62 -1.61 -1.30 -8.88
C ARG A 62 -2.46 -1.31 -7.61
N LEU A 63 -2.22 -0.41 -6.66
CA LEU A 63 -3.10 -0.24 -5.51
C LEU A 63 -4.43 0.34 -5.99
N ARG A 64 -5.53 -0.36 -5.72
CA ARG A 64 -6.90 0.08 -6.07
C ARG A 64 -7.89 -0.47 -5.07
N TYR A 65 -8.95 0.29 -4.79
CA TYR A 65 -10.11 -0.24 -4.09
C TYR A 65 -11.35 -0.10 -4.96
N GLU A 66 -12.17 -1.15 -4.95
CA GLU A 66 -13.38 -1.22 -5.74
C GLU A 66 -14.52 -1.71 -4.86
N LEU A 67 -15.62 -0.96 -4.80
CA LEU A 67 -16.85 -1.40 -4.15
C LEU A 67 -17.64 -2.22 -5.16
N THR A 68 -17.89 -3.50 -4.85
CA THR A 68 -18.66 -4.40 -5.71
C THR A 68 -20.01 -4.72 -5.07
N GLY A 69 -20.80 -5.62 -5.66
CA GLY A 69 -22.03 -6.12 -5.03
C GLY A 69 -21.74 -6.99 -3.81
N ASP A 70 -20.69 -7.81 -3.89
CA ASP A 70 -20.39 -8.85 -2.90
C ASP A 70 -19.50 -8.34 -1.74
N GLY A 71 -18.75 -7.28 -1.97
CA GLY A 71 -17.82 -6.75 -0.99
C GLY A 71 -16.89 -5.65 -1.50
N LEU A 72 -16.03 -5.19 -0.61
CA LEU A 72 -14.92 -4.30 -0.95
C LEU A 72 -13.74 -5.11 -1.46
N VAL A 73 -13.35 -4.87 -2.72
CA VAL A 73 -12.17 -5.47 -3.33
C VAL A 73 -10.98 -4.55 -3.13
N VAL A 74 -9.96 -5.04 -2.43
CA VAL A 74 -8.67 -4.38 -2.27
C VAL A 74 -7.66 -5.08 -3.19
N ARG A 75 -7.18 -4.37 -4.20
CA ARG A 75 -6.18 -4.87 -5.15
C ARG A 75 -4.85 -4.19 -4.89
N THR A 76 -3.80 -5.00 -4.85
CA THR A 76 -2.39 -4.59 -4.69
C THR A 76 -1.58 -5.19 -5.84
N LEU A 77 -0.28 -4.91 -5.91
CA LEU A 77 0.60 -5.49 -6.92
C LEU A 77 0.59 -7.04 -6.90
N LEU A 78 0.60 -7.63 -5.70
CA LEU A 78 0.80 -9.08 -5.51
C LEU A 78 -0.45 -9.81 -5.01
N SER A 79 -1.50 -9.10 -4.63
CA SER A 79 -2.68 -9.72 -4.02
C SER A 79 -3.98 -9.02 -4.35
N ARG A 80 -5.07 -9.79 -4.36
CA ARG A 80 -6.45 -9.31 -4.45
C ARG A 80 -7.21 -9.89 -3.26
N THR A 81 -7.73 -9.02 -2.40
CA THR A 81 -8.51 -9.41 -1.22
C THR A 81 -9.94 -8.91 -1.37
N VAL A 82 -10.92 -9.76 -1.13
CA VAL A 82 -12.33 -9.38 -1.07
C VAL A 82 -12.73 -9.35 0.40
N LEU A 83 -13.25 -8.22 0.86
CA LEU A 83 -13.77 -8.02 2.20
C LEU A 83 -15.31 -8.02 2.09
N PRO A 84 -15.99 -9.11 2.47
CA PRO A 84 -17.45 -9.18 2.44
C PRO A 84 -18.04 -8.08 3.32
N TYR A 85 -19.15 -7.46 2.91
CA TYR A 85 -19.82 -6.46 3.75
C TYR A 85 -20.43 -7.05 5.02
N ALA A 86 -20.87 -8.31 4.95
CA ALA A 86 -21.36 -9.05 6.10
C ALA A 86 -20.28 -9.17 7.18
N GLY A 87 -20.54 -8.60 8.36
CA GLY A 87 -19.60 -8.61 9.47
C GLY A 87 -18.41 -7.64 9.32
N LEU A 88 -18.36 -6.85 8.24
CA LEU A 88 -17.36 -5.79 8.08
C LEU A 88 -17.65 -4.66 9.06
N ARG A 89 -16.68 -4.35 9.92
CA ARG A 89 -16.69 -3.12 10.71
C ARG A 89 -15.74 -2.12 10.11
N ALA A 90 -16.16 -0.87 10.01
CA ALA A 90 -15.38 0.19 9.40
C ALA A 90 -15.42 1.41 10.31
N ARG A 91 -14.28 2.04 10.53
CA ARG A 91 -14.24 3.31 11.28
C ARG A 91 -13.15 4.22 10.77
N ARG A 92 -13.32 5.50 11.04
CA ARG A 92 -12.26 6.46 10.80
C ARG A 92 -11.13 6.21 11.79
N SER A 93 -9.89 6.45 11.34
CA SER A 93 -8.74 6.32 12.20
C SER A 93 -7.91 7.59 12.23
N ALA A 94 -7.68 8.10 13.44
CA ALA A 94 -6.65 9.10 13.73
C ALA A 94 -5.25 8.49 13.89
N GLY A 95 -5.15 7.15 13.96
CA GLY A 95 -3.89 6.43 14.02
C GLY A 95 -3.07 6.48 12.73
N ARG A 96 -1.84 6.01 12.85
CA ARG A 96 -0.83 5.94 11.80
C ARG A 96 -0.13 4.59 11.78
N LEU A 97 0.30 4.19 10.59
CA LEU A 97 1.20 3.08 10.36
C LEU A 97 2.56 3.38 10.98
N GLY A 98 3.08 2.41 11.74
CA GLY A 98 4.41 2.43 12.33
C GLY A 98 5.40 1.59 11.53
N LEU A 99 6.13 0.74 12.25
CA LEU A 99 7.16 -0.12 11.68
C LEU A 99 6.53 -1.21 10.80
N ARG A 100 7.10 -1.38 9.61
CA ARG A 100 6.76 -2.47 8.69
C ARG A 100 7.39 -3.77 9.21
N THR A 101 6.55 -4.75 9.56
CA THR A 101 7.01 -6.09 9.94
C THR A 101 7.08 -7.03 8.73
N PHE A 102 6.23 -6.81 7.72
CA PHE A 102 6.25 -7.59 6.48
C PHE A 102 5.70 -6.79 5.29
N GLY A 103 6.20 -7.04 4.08
CA GLY A 103 5.67 -6.48 2.83
C GLY A 103 6.45 -5.29 2.28
N THR A 104 5.76 -4.35 1.66
CA THR A 104 6.33 -3.24 0.88
C THR A 104 6.00 -1.89 1.51
N GLY A 105 7.02 -1.08 1.76
CA GLY A 105 6.89 0.30 2.24
C GLY A 105 7.60 1.27 1.29
N LEU A 106 6.96 1.56 0.17
CA LEU A 106 7.46 2.51 -0.82
C LEU A 106 6.72 3.85 -0.70
N PRO A 107 7.32 4.95 -1.15
CA PRO A 107 6.63 6.22 -1.34
C PRO A 107 5.31 6.05 -2.10
N GLY A 108 4.18 6.28 -1.43
CA GLY A 108 2.86 6.13 -2.06
C GLY A 108 2.33 4.70 -2.16
N TYR A 109 3.03 3.70 -1.62
CA TYR A 109 2.61 2.30 -1.67
C TYR A 109 3.06 1.53 -0.41
N LEU A 110 2.14 1.45 0.55
CA LEU A 110 2.31 0.79 1.85
C LEU A 110 1.40 -0.44 1.90
N THR A 111 1.96 -1.62 1.65
CA THR A 111 1.21 -2.88 1.63
C THR A 111 1.90 -3.95 2.46
N GLY A 112 1.16 -4.64 3.33
CA GLY A 112 1.72 -5.71 4.17
C GLY A 112 1.33 -5.55 5.63
N HIS A 113 2.15 -6.06 6.54
CA HIS A 113 1.91 -5.98 7.98
C HIS A 113 2.72 -4.83 8.59
N PHE A 114 2.03 -4.01 9.36
CA PHE A 114 2.58 -2.83 10.02
C PHE A 114 2.11 -2.80 11.45
N THR A 115 2.97 -2.29 12.33
CA THR A 115 2.51 -1.85 13.65
C THR A 115 1.60 -0.63 13.50
N PHE A 116 0.72 -0.44 14.47
CA PHE A 116 -0.28 0.61 14.43
C PHE A 116 -0.36 1.33 15.78
N GLY A 117 -0.55 2.65 15.73
CA GLY A 117 -0.66 3.46 16.93
C GLY A 117 -1.16 4.88 16.62
N PRO A 118 -1.60 5.66 17.62
CA PRO A 118 -1.57 5.33 19.05
C PRO A 118 -2.80 4.55 19.55
N ASP A 119 -3.61 3.99 18.66
CA ASP A 119 -4.84 3.28 19.04
C ASP A 119 -4.54 2.07 19.96
N PRO A 120 -5.01 2.06 21.23
CA PRO A 120 -4.70 0.99 22.17
C PRO A 120 -5.40 -0.34 21.82
N ALA A 121 -6.50 -0.30 21.06
CA ALA A 121 -7.24 -1.49 20.67
C ALA A 121 -6.60 -2.22 19.49
N VAL A 122 -5.78 -1.54 18.69
CA VAL A 122 -5.20 -2.08 17.46
C VAL A 122 -3.69 -1.85 17.45
N ARG A 123 -2.92 -2.93 17.67
CA ARG A 123 -1.45 -2.89 17.66
C ARG A 123 -0.82 -3.18 16.30
N ASN A 124 -1.50 -3.96 15.47
CA ASN A 124 -1.01 -4.39 14.16
C ASN A 124 -2.15 -4.37 13.15
N VAL A 125 -1.82 -3.99 11.92
CA VAL A 125 -2.76 -3.94 10.81
C VAL A 125 -2.16 -4.49 9.54
N ARG A 126 -3.03 -4.97 8.65
CA ARG A 126 -2.67 -5.21 7.26
C ARG A 126 -2.92 -3.93 6.46
N ALA A 127 -1.84 -3.23 6.13
CA ALA A 127 -1.91 -2.04 5.31
C ALA A 127 -2.16 -2.40 3.85
N ALA A 128 -3.00 -1.60 3.20
CA ALA A 128 -3.01 -1.41 1.77
C ALA A 128 -3.30 0.07 1.53
N ALA A 129 -2.30 0.93 1.70
CA ALA A 129 -2.45 2.37 1.81
C ALA A 129 -1.43 3.14 0.96
N THR A 130 -1.72 4.40 0.65
CA THR A 130 -0.84 5.33 -0.07
C THR A 130 -0.09 6.28 0.88
N ARG A 131 -0.57 6.45 2.12
CA ARG A 131 0.06 7.26 3.16
C ARG A 131 -0.03 6.57 4.51
N ALA A 132 0.81 6.99 5.46
CA ALA A 132 0.91 6.34 6.76
C ALA A 132 -0.21 6.72 7.73
N GLY A 133 -0.91 7.85 7.54
CA GLY A 133 -1.94 8.33 8.47
C GLY A 133 -3.23 8.78 7.79
N GLY A 134 -4.23 9.17 8.59
CA GLY A 134 -5.48 9.75 8.09
C GLY A 134 -6.28 8.79 7.20
N GLY A 135 -6.33 7.52 7.60
CA GLY A 135 -7.01 6.45 6.88
C GLY A 135 -8.27 5.95 7.58
N VAL A 136 -8.72 4.79 7.15
CA VAL A 136 -9.85 4.04 7.72
C VAL A 136 -9.36 2.66 8.15
N LEU A 137 -9.90 2.19 9.27
CA LEU A 137 -9.69 0.83 9.72
C LEU A 137 -10.90 -0.01 9.35
N LEU A 138 -10.63 -1.21 8.85
CA LEU A 138 -11.63 -2.19 8.48
C LEU A 138 -11.34 -3.48 9.21
N GLU A 139 -12.32 -4.01 9.93
CA GLU A 139 -12.23 -5.30 10.58
C GLU A 139 -13.10 -6.31 9.84
N SER A 140 -12.49 -7.42 9.41
CA SER A 140 -13.18 -8.50 8.72
C SER A 140 -12.52 -9.83 9.05
N GLY A 141 -13.30 -10.81 9.52
CA GLY A 141 -12.81 -12.15 9.86
C GLY A 141 -11.66 -12.16 10.88
N GLY A 142 -11.73 -11.29 11.90
CA GLY A 142 -10.70 -11.17 12.94
C GLY A 142 -9.39 -10.50 12.50
N ARG A 143 -9.37 -9.89 11.31
CA ARG A 143 -8.21 -9.16 10.78
C ARG A 143 -8.55 -7.69 10.62
N VAL A 144 -7.60 -6.84 10.99
CA VAL A 144 -7.70 -5.38 10.83
C VAL A 144 -6.89 -4.93 9.63
N TYR A 145 -7.53 -4.20 8.73
CA TYR A 145 -6.96 -3.62 7.53
C TYR A 145 -6.93 -2.10 7.66
N PHE A 146 -5.84 -1.48 7.19
CA PHE A 146 -5.72 -0.02 7.12
C PHE A 146 -5.69 0.42 5.66
N LEU A 147 -6.67 1.23 5.28
CA LEU A 147 -6.80 1.79 3.93
C LEU A 147 -6.77 3.32 3.96
N THR A 148 -6.41 3.93 2.83
CA THR A 148 -6.38 5.40 2.69
C THR A 148 -7.17 5.85 1.45
N PRO A 149 -8.51 5.80 1.49
CA PRO A 149 -9.33 6.43 0.46
C PRO A 149 -9.12 7.95 0.45
N ALA A 150 -9.32 8.59 -0.71
CA ALA A 150 -9.18 10.04 -0.87
C ALA A 150 -10.19 10.81 -0.01
N HIS A 151 -11.42 10.27 0.09
CA HIS A 151 -12.51 10.83 0.87
C HIS A 151 -12.99 9.78 1.88
N PRO A 152 -12.37 9.72 3.08
CA PRO A 152 -12.71 8.71 4.09
C PRO A 152 -14.18 8.67 4.48
N GLN A 153 -14.82 9.84 4.63
CA GLN A 153 -16.22 9.91 5.06
C GLN A 153 -17.18 9.38 3.99
N ASP A 154 -16.96 9.74 2.72
CA ASP A 154 -17.76 9.26 1.60
C ASP A 154 -17.59 7.74 1.42
N PHE A 155 -16.36 7.26 1.63
CA PHE A 155 -16.05 5.84 1.59
C PHE A 155 -16.78 5.07 2.71
N LEU A 156 -16.73 5.54 3.95
CA LEU A 156 -17.47 4.95 5.07
C LEU A 156 -18.98 4.97 4.83
N THR A 157 -19.52 6.10 4.36
CA THR A 157 -20.95 6.22 3.98
C THR A 157 -21.33 5.21 2.90
N ALA A 158 -20.47 5.02 1.90
CA ALA A 158 -20.68 4.04 0.84
C ALA A 158 -20.62 2.59 1.34
N LEU A 159 -19.80 2.30 2.35
CA LEU A 159 -19.76 0.99 3.02
C LEU A 159 -21.02 0.74 3.86
N ALA A 160 -21.47 1.74 4.63
CA ALA A 160 -22.70 1.65 5.43
C ALA A 160 -23.92 1.32 4.56
N ARG A 161 -24.06 2.01 3.42
CA ARG A 161 -25.14 1.76 2.44
C ARG A 161 -25.14 0.34 1.86
N ARG A 162 -24.02 -0.37 1.96
CA ARG A 162 -23.83 -1.74 1.45
C ARG A 162 -23.85 -2.80 2.55
N GLY A 163 -24.20 -2.42 3.78
CA GLY A 163 -24.39 -3.34 4.90
C GLY A 163 -23.19 -3.54 5.82
N ALA A 164 -22.11 -2.77 5.63
CA ALA A 164 -21.03 -2.73 6.62
C ALA A 164 -21.47 -1.96 7.87
N ARG A 165 -20.98 -2.34 9.05
CA ARG A 165 -21.17 -1.57 10.29
C ARG A 165 -20.13 -0.46 10.33
N VAL A 166 -20.59 0.79 10.35
CA VAL A 166 -19.70 1.96 10.48
C VAL A 166 -19.78 2.49 11.90
N GLU A 167 -18.63 2.64 12.53
CA GLU A 167 -18.46 3.29 13.83
C GLU A 167 -17.87 4.70 13.58
N GLU A 168 -18.29 5.67 14.39
CA GLU A 168 -17.81 7.07 14.30
C GLU A 168 -16.35 7.23 14.74
#